data_AF-A0AAJ1BQ76-F1
#
_entry.id   AF-A0AAJ1BQ76-F1
#
_cell.length_a   1.000
_cell.length_b   1.000
_cell.length_c   1.000
_cell.angle_alpha   90.00
_cell.angle_beta   90.00
_cell.angle_gamma   90.00
#
_symmetry.space_group_name_H-M   'P 1'
#
loop_
_entity.id
_entity.type
_entity.pdbx_description
1 polymer ?
#
loop_
_entity_poly.entity_id
_entity_poly.type
_entity_poly.pdbx_seq_one_letter_code
_entity_poly.pdbx_strand_id
1 'polypeptide(L)'
;GLFLFHCDLLQTGRIRFVQGLKVVIIAGLPTLCSVWITLGIIGYTDYEVTMTVIIVGPIVLALGVSYGLHITNRYAESKGTPREKMAIALNSTGRAVFLSAITTVIGFVSLTFAPMKPIQTVGWSLAGGIVVVYIMTMIMVPNLTMMLDLKKPSHPPPKLFVQAVGVPVKWSRITIVLFLAAMLMSAGISRENVEENINLLEMAPQNVESVQKMGVYSDEFEAGQPGFLLIDGDLRASPNFFSPILDDPYENLKGIESLEQNCNRVNRTTAVSIVFLMKAVAVGVNVSGYAIVDQVDQWPLPQQIKDVVDFVFGREVAGNGSFWETLAALDGSPSGDDQAHNFLLYVFYNSMTDEMRELFISSDYRRSLVYIDMPFMDVKNTEEAVTGKGGINYWAENTPGVESSPLVGVASVTIEVNNLIVDSQWTSLGFALLFTVLTLGLVFRDLRFALLTTIPVGFTVTMQWLAMDSLGVPLSLVTVMVGSILVGVGIDFSIHIANRVKEMGGTMEAVQVACASTGMSLFEATTVTAAGLTCAYQIPIEAIHPFVTVIIVLLIVAALSALLLLPAIYALLIKSNIGLTGGVETMVKTAGLRRAIARDEA
;
A
#
# COMPACT_ATOMS: atom_id res chain seq x y z
N GLY A 1 -0.22 -29.13 5.97
CA GLY A 1 -1.03 -28.67 7.12
C GLY A 1 -2.19 -29.62 7.41
N LEU A 2 -3.29 -29.50 6.67
CA LEU A 2 -4.56 -30.22 6.88
C LEU A 2 -4.40 -31.71 7.21
N PHE A 3 -3.68 -32.43 6.35
CA PHE A 3 -3.45 -33.87 6.51
C PHE A 3 -2.76 -34.21 7.82
N LEU A 4 -1.73 -33.46 8.22
CA LEU A 4 -0.89 -33.75 9.39
C LEU A 4 -1.64 -33.59 10.71
N PHE A 5 -2.52 -32.60 10.82
CA PHE A 5 -3.35 -32.40 12.01
C PHE A 5 -4.46 -33.43 12.13
N HIS A 6 -4.95 -33.95 10.99
CA HIS A 6 -6.16 -34.77 10.94
C HIS A 6 -5.91 -36.24 10.67
N CYS A 7 -4.66 -36.64 10.46
CA CYS A 7 -4.26 -38.04 10.49
C CYS A 7 -3.95 -38.53 11.91
N ASP A 8 -4.38 -37.82 12.96
CA ASP A 8 -4.11 -38.11 14.38
C ASP A 8 -2.60 -38.17 14.76
N LEU A 9 -1.69 -37.80 13.85
CA LEU A 9 -0.24 -37.84 14.08
C LEU A 9 0.17 -36.93 15.23
N LEU A 10 -0.31 -35.68 15.22
CA LEU A 10 0.02 -34.69 16.26
C LEU A 10 -0.69 -34.95 17.59
N GLN A 11 -1.85 -35.63 17.58
CA GLN A 11 -2.66 -35.86 18.78
C GLN A 11 -2.37 -37.21 19.47
N THR A 12 -2.01 -38.25 18.70
CA THR A 12 -1.87 -39.63 19.22
C THR A 12 -0.54 -40.31 18.84
N GLY A 13 0.27 -39.68 17.99
CA GLY A 13 1.50 -40.28 17.43
C GLY A 13 1.25 -41.40 16.41
N ARG A 14 -0.01 -41.68 16.04
CA ARG A 14 -0.38 -42.71 15.05
C ARG A 14 -1.04 -42.07 13.84
N ILE A 15 -0.66 -42.50 12.63
CA ILE A 15 -1.19 -41.96 11.37
C ILE A 15 -2.44 -42.72 10.92
N ARG A 16 -3.61 -42.08 10.99
CA ARG A 16 -4.86 -42.52 10.34
C ARG A 16 -4.98 -41.91 8.95
N PHE A 17 -4.23 -42.47 7.99
CA PHE A 17 -4.12 -41.95 6.63
C PHE A 17 -5.48 -41.68 5.95
N VAL A 18 -6.41 -42.64 6.04
CA VAL A 18 -7.74 -42.55 5.39
C VAL A 18 -8.58 -41.40 5.96
N GLN A 19 -8.55 -41.18 7.28
CA GLN A 19 -9.32 -40.09 7.90
C GLN A 19 -8.70 -38.73 7.58
N GLY A 20 -7.36 -38.64 7.59
CA GLY A 20 -6.66 -37.43 7.16
C GLY A 20 -7.00 -37.03 5.72
N LEU A 21 -7.02 -37.99 4.80
CA LEU A 21 -7.39 -37.73 3.40
C LEU A 21 -8.85 -37.28 3.25
N LYS A 22 -9.78 -37.90 4.01
CA LYS A 22 -11.18 -37.46 4.03
C LYS A 22 -11.31 -36.01 4.46
N VAL A 23 -10.60 -35.57 5.50
CA VAL A 23 -10.65 -34.17 5.96
C VAL A 23 -10.05 -33.22 4.92
N VAL A 24 -8.96 -33.60 4.26
CA VAL A 24 -8.39 -32.80 3.16
C VAL A 24 -9.41 -32.62 2.04
N ILE A 25 -10.16 -33.65 1.68
CA ILE A 25 -11.22 -33.55 0.67
C ILE A 25 -12.37 -32.67 1.18
N ILE A 26 -12.87 -32.94 2.39
CA ILE A 26 -14.03 -32.24 2.95
C ILE A 26 -13.76 -30.74 3.13
N ALA A 27 -12.62 -30.35 3.68
CA ALA A 27 -12.29 -28.96 3.96
C ALA A 27 -11.53 -28.28 2.81
N GLY A 28 -10.69 -29.01 2.07
CA GLY A 28 -9.85 -28.44 1.03
C GLY A 28 -10.52 -28.32 -0.34
N LEU A 29 -11.35 -29.28 -0.74
CA LEU A 29 -12.00 -29.25 -2.06
C LEU A 29 -12.95 -28.04 -2.22
N PRO A 30 -13.85 -27.72 -1.27
CA PRO A 30 -14.73 -26.57 -1.41
C PRO A 30 -13.95 -25.26 -1.51
N THR A 31 -12.89 -25.11 -0.72
CA THR A 31 -12.01 -23.95 -0.76
C THR A 31 -11.28 -23.84 -2.10
N LEU A 32 -10.73 -24.93 -2.62
CA LEU A 32 -10.05 -24.94 -3.91
C LEU A 32 -11.02 -24.53 -5.03
N CYS A 33 -12.23 -25.12 -5.07
CA CYS A 33 -13.28 -24.71 -6.00
C CYS A 33 -13.59 -23.21 -5.87
N SER A 34 -13.62 -22.68 -4.65
CA SER A 34 -13.90 -21.27 -4.40
C SER A 34 -12.82 -20.36 -4.97
N VAL A 35 -11.54 -20.72 -4.85
CA VAL A 35 -10.43 -19.96 -5.46
C VAL A 35 -10.59 -19.90 -6.98
N TRP A 36 -10.85 -21.04 -7.63
CA TRP A 36 -11.06 -21.08 -9.09
C TRP A 36 -12.28 -20.29 -9.54
N ILE A 37 -13.40 -20.37 -8.82
CA ILE A 37 -14.59 -19.59 -9.11
C ILE A 37 -14.30 -18.10 -8.92
N THR A 38 -13.58 -17.71 -7.87
CA THR A 38 -13.21 -16.31 -7.61
C THR A 38 -12.35 -15.76 -8.73
N LEU A 39 -11.29 -16.47 -9.14
CA LEU A 39 -10.46 -16.09 -10.28
C LEU A 39 -11.24 -16.06 -11.59
N GLY A 40 -12.18 -17.00 -11.78
CA GLY A 40 -13.08 -17.02 -12.93
C GLY A 40 -14.03 -15.83 -12.97
N ILE A 41 -14.55 -15.40 -11.82
CA ILE A 41 -15.37 -14.18 -11.71
C ILE A 41 -14.52 -12.95 -12.06
N ILE A 42 -13.33 -12.82 -11.48
CA ILE A 42 -12.41 -11.70 -11.77
C ILE A 42 -12.16 -11.59 -13.27
N GLY A 43 -11.78 -12.69 -13.92
CA GLY A 43 -11.55 -12.74 -15.37
C GLY A 43 -12.80 -12.49 -16.21
N TYR A 44 -13.97 -12.95 -15.76
CA TYR A 44 -15.25 -12.68 -16.45
C TYR A 44 -15.66 -11.20 -16.37
N THR A 45 -15.37 -10.55 -15.24
CA THR A 45 -15.69 -9.14 -15.00
C THR A 45 -14.67 -8.15 -15.58
N ASP A 46 -13.64 -8.64 -16.29
CA ASP A 46 -12.55 -7.86 -16.88
C ASP A 46 -11.83 -6.96 -15.85
N TYR A 47 -11.71 -7.44 -14.61
CA TYR A 47 -10.92 -6.77 -13.59
C TYR A 47 -9.43 -7.06 -13.80
N GLU A 48 -8.62 -6.01 -13.77
CA GLU A 48 -7.17 -6.12 -13.95
C GLU A 48 -6.53 -6.94 -12.82
N VAL A 49 -5.84 -8.03 -13.19
CA VAL A 49 -5.06 -8.85 -12.27
C VAL A 49 -3.72 -8.16 -12.02
N THR A 50 -3.72 -7.24 -11.06
CA THR A 50 -2.51 -6.58 -10.58
C THR A 50 -1.63 -7.55 -9.77
N MET A 51 -0.36 -7.20 -9.55
CA MET A 51 0.55 -8.01 -8.72
C MET A 51 -0.03 -8.29 -7.32
N THR A 52 -0.77 -7.33 -6.75
CA THR A 52 -1.43 -7.47 -5.45
C THR A 52 -2.64 -8.40 -5.48
N VAL A 53 -3.26 -8.67 -6.64
CA VAL A 53 -4.37 -9.63 -6.76
C VAL A 53 -3.86 -11.08 -6.70
N ILE A 54 -2.61 -11.34 -7.07
CA ILE A 54 -2.03 -12.71 -7.05
C ILE A 54 -2.11 -13.34 -5.66
N ILE A 55 -1.99 -12.55 -4.59
CA ILE A 55 -2.07 -13.04 -3.21
C ILE A 55 -3.51 -13.33 -2.73
N VAL A 56 -4.53 -12.89 -3.46
CA VAL A 56 -5.93 -13.23 -3.16
C VAL A 56 -6.12 -14.74 -3.10
N GLY A 57 -5.55 -15.49 -4.05
CA GLY A 57 -5.65 -16.95 -4.10
C GLY A 57 -5.18 -17.63 -2.81
N PRO A 58 -3.89 -17.46 -2.41
CA PRO A 58 -3.37 -17.99 -1.16
C PRO A 58 -4.16 -17.56 0.09
N ILE A 59 -4.59 -16.29 0.20
CA ILE A 59 -5.38 -15.82 1.35
C ILE A 59 -6.75 -16.48 1.40
N VAL A 60 -7.51 -16.47 0.29
CA VAL A 60 -8.83 -17.10 0.20
C VAL A 60 -8.72 -18.60 0.50
N LEU A 61 -7.67 -19.26 0.00
CA LEU A 61 -7.40 -20.66 0.31
C LEU A 61 -7.15 -20.88 1.81
N ALA A 62 -6.28 -20.08 2.40
CA ALA A 62 -5.89 -20.22 3.80
C ALA A 62 -7.08 -19.97 4.75
N LEU A 63 -7.98 -19.04 4.40
CA LEU A 63 -9.17 -18.72 5.17
C LEU A 63 -10.30 -19.72 4.98
N GLY A 64 -10.63 -20.11 3.74
CA GLY A 64 -11.78 -20.98 3.53
C GLY A 64 -11.61 -22.39 4.10
N VAL A 65 -10.36 -22.83 4.30
CA VAL A 65 -10.08 -24.09 4.98
C VAL A 65 -10.55 -24.07 6.44
N SER A 66 -10.45 -22.94 7.15
CA SER A 66 -10.85 -22.86 8.57
C SER A 66 -12.35 -23.10 8.74
N TYR A 67 -13.18 -22.58 7.83
CA TYR A 67 -14.63 -22.75 7.89
C TYR A 67 -15.05 -24.22 7.81
N GLY A 68 -14.46 -24.98 6.89
CA GLY A 68 -14.69 -26.41 6.78
C GLY A 68 -14.17 -27.19 7.99
N LEU A 69 -13.02 -26.79 8.54
CA LEU A 69 -12.44 -27.38 9.75
C LEU A 69 -13.35 -27.18 10.97
N HIS A 70 -13.89 -25.98 11.19
CA HIS A 70 -14.76 -25.72 12.32
C HIS A 70 -16.05 -26.56 12.29
N ILE A 71 -16.68 -26.67 11.12
CA ILE A 71 -17.90 -27.48 10.96
C ILE A 71 -17.58 -28.97 11.17
N THR A 72 -16.49 -29.48 10.58
CA THR A 72 -16.11 -30.90 10.71
C THR A 72 -15.68 -31.27 12.13
N ASN A 73 -14.97 -30.38 12.83
CA ASN A 73 -14.62 -30.56 14.23
C ASN A 73 -15.87 -30.60 15.12
N ARG A 74 -16.83 -29.69 14.90
CA ARG A 74 -18.09 -29.69 15.64
C ARG A 74 -18.93 -30.94 15.36
N TYR A 75 -18.95 -31.38 14.12
CA TYR A 75 -19.57 -32.64 13.74
C TYR A 75 -18.91 -33.81 14.49
N ALA A 76 -17.58 -33.88 14.56
CA ALA A 76 -16.87 -34.94 15.27
C ALA A 76 -17.22 -34.99 16.77
N GLU A 77 -17.28 -33.83 17.43
CA GLU A 77 -17.63 -33.68 18.85
C GLU A 77 -19.08 -34.02 19.19
N SER A 78 -20.00 -33.82 18.24
CA SER A 78 -21.43 -34.01 18.48
C SER A 78 -21.77 -35.50 18.66
N LYS A 79 -22.75 -35.81 19.50
CA LYS A 79 -23.28 -37.17 19.72
C LYS A 79 -24.60 -37.34 18.96
N GLY A 80 -24.91 -38.58 18.58
CA GLY A 80 -26.13 -38.92 17.85
C GLY A 80 -25.85 -39.52 16.47
N THR A 81 -26.91 -39.62 15.66
CA THR A 81 -26.82 -40.07 14.26
C THR A 81 -26.05 -39.06 13.40
N PRO A 82 -25.46 -39.44 12.25
CA PRO A 82 -24.79 -38.50 11.34
C PRO A 82 -25.62 -37.26 11.02
N ARG A 83 -26.94 -37.43 10.81
CA ARG A 83 -27.84 -36.31 10.50
C ARG A 83 -28.03 -35.37 11.70
N GLU A 84 -28.20 -35.90 12.90
CA GLU A 84 -28.29 -35.09 14.13
C GLU A 84 -26.99 -34.36 14.42
N LYS A 85 -25.84 -35.05 14.30
CA LYS A 85 -24.52 -34.46 14.48
C LYS A 85 -24.30 -33.28 13.53
N MET A 86 -24.68 -33.42 12.27
CA MET A 86 -24.58 -32.34 11.29
C MET A 86 -25.55 -31.20 11.60
N ALA A 87 -26.79 -31.48 11.99
CA ALA A 87 -27.75 -30.46 12.38
C ALA A 87 -27.26 -29.64 13.58
N ILE A 88 -26.64 -30.28 14.58
CA ILE A 88 -26.00 -29.61 15.72
C ILE A 88 -24.83 -28.74 15.25
N ALA A 89 -23.99 -29.26 14.37
CA ALA A 89 -22.83 -28.52 13.84
C ALA A 89 -23.25 -27.26 13.07
N LEU A 90 -24.28 -27.36 12.22
CA LEU A 90 -24.79 -26.23 11.44
C LEU A 90 -25.50 -25.19 12.31
N ASN A 91 -26.29 -25.61 13.30
CA ASN A 91 -27.03 -24.69 14.17
C ASN A 91 -26.16 -23.96 15.21
N SER A 92 -24.97 -24.49 15.53
CA SER A 92 -24.02 -23.83 16.43
C SER A 92 -22.86 -23.22 15.64
N THR A 93 -21.87 -24.03 15.29
CA THR A 93 -20.66 -23.58 14.60
C THR A 93 -20.94 -23.03 13.21
N GLY A 94 -21.94 -23.53 12.47
CA GLY A 94 -22.34 -22.96 11.18
C GLY A 94 -22.81 -21.50 11.28
N ARG A 95 -23.51 -21.13 12.36
CA ARG A 95 -23.87 -19.72 12.63
C ARG A 95 -22.66 -18.86 12.94
N ALA A 96 -21.69 -19.39 13.69
CA ALA A 96 -20.43 -18.69 13.96
C ALA A 96 -19.61 -18.49 12.67
N VAL A 97 -19.55 -19.51 11.80
CA VAL A 97 -18.91 -19.42 10.47
C VAL A 97 -19.59 -18.38 9.58
N PHE A 98 -20.93 -18.32 9.57
CA PHE A 98 -21.66 -17.28 8.82
C PHE A 98 -21.34 -15.87 9.32
N LEU A 99 -21.32 -15.70 10.65
CA LEU A 99 -20.98 -14.41 11.26
C LEU A 99 -19.54 -14.00 10.91
N SER A 100 -18.61 -14.94 11.04
CA SER A 100 -17.22 -14.76 10.65
C SER A 100 -17.09 -14.36 9.17
N ALA A 101 -17.78 -15.07 8.26
CA ALA A 101 -17.76 -14.75 6.83
C ALA A 101 -18.24 -13.32 6.55
N ILE A 102 -19.34 -12.88 7.18
CA ILE A 102 -19.82 -11.49 7.03
C ILE A 102 -18.79 -10.48 7.53
N THR A 103 -18.23 -10.70 8.72
CA THR A 103 -17.24 -9.75 9.27
C THR A 103 -15.96 -9.71 8.45
N THR A 104 -15.52 -10.85 7.91
CA THR A 104 -14.36 -10.94 7.02
C THR A 104 -14.64 -10.20 5.70
N VAL A 105 -15.82 -10.38 5.10
CA VAL A 105 -16.25 -9.63 3.92
C VAL A 105 -16.21 -8.14 4.20
N ILE A 106 -16.70 -7.68 5.34
CA ILE A 106 -16.70 -6.27 5.72
C ILE A 106 -15.28 -5.74 5.96
N GLY A 107 -14.43 -6.54 6.60
CA GLY A 107 -13.01 -6.23 6.75
C GLY A 107 -12.32 -6.03 5.39
N PHE A 108 -12.63 -6.87 4.41
CA PHE A 108 -12.08 -6.72 3.05
C PHE A 108 -12.74 -5.61 2.24
N VAL A 109 -14.04 -5.35 2.41
CA VAL A 109 -14.72 -4.19 1.81
C VAL A 109 -14.13 -2.88 2.34
N SER A 110 -13.59 -2.84 3.56
CA SER A 110 -12.90 -1.63 4.06
C SER A 110 -11.72 -1.19 3.18
N LEU A 111 -11.06 -2.13 2.49
CA LEU A 111 -9.97 -1.84 1.55
C LEU A 111 -10.47 -1.08 0.31
N THR A 112 -11.76 -1.18 -0.04
CA THR A 112 -12.32 -0.47 -1.20
C THR A 112 -12.49 1.02 -0.96
N PHE A 113 -12.37 1.47 0.29
CA PHE A 113 -12.34 2.89 0.65
C PHE A 113 -10.96 3.52 0.53
N ALA A 114 -9.90 2.74 0.30
CA ALA A 114 -8.57 3.29 0.05
C ALA A 114 -8.55 4.07 -1.27
N PRO A 115 -7.87 5.23 -1.38
CA PRO A 115 -7.84 6.08 -2.57
C PRO A 115 -6.99 5.51 -3.73
N MET A 116 -6.67 4.20 -3.72
CA MET A 116 -5.81 3.57 -4.72
C MET A 116 -6.47 2.34 -5.34
N LYS A 117 -6.62 2.35 -6.67
CA LYS A 117 -7.27 1.27 -7.43
C LYS A 117 -6.69 -0.13 -7.13
N PRO A 118 -5.36 -0.34 -7.03
CA PRO A 118 -4.82 -1.67 -6.73
C PRO A 118 -5.32 -2.24 -5.39
N ILE A 119 -5.39 -1.41 -4.35
CA ILE A 119 -5.92 -1.82 -3.03
C ILE A 119 -7.42 -2.12 -3.12
N GLN A 120 -8.18 -1.28 -3.82
CA GLN A 120 -9.61 -1.49 -4.01
C GLN A 120 -9.91 -2.82 -4.72
N THR A 121 -9.15 -3.15 -5.77
CA THR A 121 -9.30 -4.41 -6.50
C THR A 121 -9.02 -5.62 -5.61
N VAL A 122 -8.01 -5.56 -4.73
CA VAL A 122 -7.77 -6.61 -3.74
C VAL A 122 -8.94 -6.72 -2.77
N GLY A 123 -9.46 -5.59 -2.28
CA GLY A 123 -10.63 -5.55 -1.40
C GLY A 123 -11.86 -6.24 -1.99
N TRP A 124 -12.24 -5.90 -3.22
CA TRP A 124 -13.35 -6.54 -3.93
C TRP A 124 -13.10 -8.03 -4.18
N SER A 125 -11.89 -8.40 -4.58
CA SER A 125 -11.51 -9.78 -4.88
C SER A 125 -11.55 -10.67 -3.64
N LEU A 126 -11.01 -10.19 -2.52
CA LEU A 126 -11.06 -10.91 -1.24
C LEU A 126 -12.48 -11.00 -0.70
N ALA A 127 -13.24 -9.91 -0.72
CA ALA A 127 -14.63 -9.89 -0.26
C ALA A 127 -15.51 -10.86 -1.07
N GLY A 128 -15.45 -10.79 -2.40
CA GLY A 128 -16.14 -11.72 -3.29
C GLY A 128 -15.69 -13.17 -3.07
N GLY A 129 -14.38 -13.38 -2.92
CA GLY A 129 -13.82 -14.70 -2.65
C GLY A 129 -14.33 -15.34 -1.36
N ILE A 130 -14.48 -14.57 -0.27
CA ILE A 130 -15.06 -15.08 0.98
C ILE A 130 -16.54 -15.43 0.84
N VAL A 131 -17.32 -14.65 0.08
CA VAL A 131 -18.72 -14.99 -0.21
C VAL A 131 -18.80 -16.33 -0.93
N VAL A 132 -17.98 -16.53 -1.97
CA VAL A 132 -17.91 -17.80 -2.71
C VAL A 132 -17.48 -18.94 -1.79
N VAL A 133 -16.43 -18.74 -0.98
CA VAL A 133 -15.95 -19.70 0.02
C VAL A 133 -17.06 -20.11 0.98
N TYR A 134 -17.81 -19.15 1.52
CA TYR A 134 -18.89 -19.44 2.46
C TYR A 134 -19.98 -20.29 1.81
N ILE A 135 -20.42 -19.93 0.60
CA ILE A 135 -21.45 -20.67 -0.16
C ILE A 135 -20.97 -22.10 -0.44
N MET A 136 -19.75 -22.27 -0.96
CA MET A 136 -19.19 -23.58 -1.28
C MET A 136 -19.01 -24.42 -0.01
N THR A 137 -18.55 -23.83 1.08
CA THR A 137 -18.39 -24.52 2.36
C THR A 137 -19.73 -25.01 2.89
N MET A 138 -20.74 -24.14 2.94
CA MET A 138 -22.05 -24.47 3.50
C MET A 138 -22.81 -25.53 2.69
N ILE A 139 -22.54 -25.61 1.38
CA ILE A 139 -23.11 -26.63 0.49
C ILE A 139 -22.30 -27.93 0.53
N MET A 140 -20.98 -27.86 0.34
CA MET A 140 -20.17 -29.05 0.11
C MET A 140 -19.73 -29.73 1.41
N VAL A 141 -19.36 -29.00 2.46
CA VAL A 141 -18.83 -29.60 3.70
C VAL A 141 -19.83 -30.55 4.34
N PRO A 142 -21.12 -30.20 4.52
CA PRO A 142 -22.09 -31.12 5.12
C PRO A 142 -22.28 -32.40 4.29
N ASN A 143 -22.41 -32.24 2.98
CA ASN A 143 -22.63 -33.34 2.06
C ASN A 143 -21.40 -34.27 1.98
N LEU A 144 -20.20 -33.71 1.81
CA LEU A 144 -18.95 -34.49 1.77
C LEU A 144 -18.69 -35.20 3.10
N THR A 145 -18.98 -34.56 4.23
CA THR A 145 -18.83 -35.18 5.56
C THR A 145 -19.71 -36.42 5.71
N MET A 146 -20.96 -36.33 5.25
CA MET A 146 -21.91 -37.43 5.29
C MET A 146 -21.57 -38.53 4.28
N MET A 147 -21.23 -38.17 3.04
CA MET A 147 -20.89 -39.11 1.97
C MET A 147 -19.62 -39.90 2.28
N LEU A 148 -18.61 -39.25 2.86
CA LEU A 148 -17.33 -39.89 3.18
C LEU A 148 -17.35 -40.62 4.53
N ASP A 149 -18.46 -40.60 5.27
CA ASP A 149 -18.59 -41.22 6.60
C ASP A 149 -17.37 -40.89 7.48
N LEU A 150 -17.19 -39.59 7.76
CA LEU A 150 -16.07 -39.11 8.57
C LEU A 150 -16.20 -39.65 10.00
N LYS A 151 -15.24 -40.48 10.40
CA LYS A 151 -15.15 -41.08 11.74
C LYS A 151 -13.95 -40.50 12.47
N LYS A 152 -14.06 -39.22 12.83
CA LYS A 152 -13.05 -38.54 13.64
C LYS A 152 -13.34 -38.80 15.13
N PRO A 153 -12.41 -39.42 15.88
CA PRO A 153 -12.54 -39.54 17.33
C PRO A 153 -12.49 -38.15 17.97
N SER A 154 -13.37 -37.90 18.95
CA SER A 154 -13.26 -36.72 19.80
C SER A 154 -12.16 -36.97 20.83
N HIS A 155 -11.05 -36.24 20.72
CA HIS A 155 -9.98 -36.27 21.70
C HIS A 155 -10.11 -35.06 22.63
N PRO A 156 -9.94 -35.25 23.96
CA PRO A 156 -9.89 -34.12 24.87
C PRO A 156 -8.63 -33.28 24.55
N PRO A 157 -8.70 -31.95 24.69
CA PRO A 157 -7.55 -31.08 24.47
C PRO A 157 -6.38 -31.49 25.40
N PRO A 158 -5.12 -31.37 24.93
CA PRO A 158 -3.96 -31.71 25.73
C PRO A 158 -3.95 -30.96 27.08
N LYS A 159 -3.54 -31.62 28.16
CA LYS A 159 -3.52 -31.02 29.51
C LYS A 159 -2.72 -29.71 29.55
N LEU A 160 -1.59 -29.66 28.85
CA LEU A 160 -0.75 -28.47 28.73
C LEU A 160 -1.51 -27.30 28.08
N PHE A 161 -2.28 -27.57 27.03
CA PHE A 161 -3.10 -26.55 26.35
C PHE A 161 -4.17 -26.00 27.28
N VAL A 162 -4.91 -26.87 27.97
CA VAL A 162 -5.94 -26.48 28.95
C VAL A 162 -5.35 -25.63 30.08
N GLN A 163 -4.17 -25.99 30.57
CA GLN A 163 -3.47 -25.20 31.57
C GLN A 163 -3.09 -23.81 31.03
N ALA A 164 -2.52 -23.74 29.83
CA ALA A 164 -2.10 -22.49 29.21
C ALA A 164 -3.28 -21.51 29.03
N VAL A 165 -4.40 -21.95 28.45
CA VAL A 165 -5.59 -21.11 28.28
C VAL A 165 -6.32 -20.79 29.60
N GLY A 166 -6.03 -21.54 30.67
CA GLY A 166 -6.56 -21.29 32.01
C GLY A 166 -5.77 -20.23 32.80
N VAL A 167 -4.51 -19.96 32.45
CA VAL A 167 -3.68 -18.94 33.13
C VAL A 167 -4.30 -17.54 33.08
N PRO A 168 -4.76 -17.03 31.91
CA PRO A 168 -5.38 -15.71 31.80
C PRO A 168 -6.64 -15.52 32.65
N VAL A 169 -7.40 -16.60 32.85
CA VAL A 169 -8.61 -16.56 33.67
C VAL A 169 -8.26 -16.38 35.16
N LYS A 170 -7.18 -17.02 35.61
CA LYS A 170 -6.69 -16.90 36.99
C LYS A 170 -6.04 -15.53 37.23
N TRP A 171 -5.12 -15.14 36.36
CA TRP A 171 -4.27 -13.95 36.48
C TRP A 171 -4.70 -12.78 35.58
N SER A 172 -6.01 -12.57 35.46
CA SER A 172 -6.61 -11.68 34.46
C SER A 172 -6.05 -10.26 34.43
N ARG A 173 -5.79 -9.64 35.59
CA ARG A 173 -5.19 -8.30 35.65
C ARG A 173 -3.79 -8.26 35.06
N ILE A 174 -2.95 -9.24 35.41
CA ILE A 174 -1.56 -9.29 34.91
C ILE A 174 -1.55 -9.53 33.41
N THR A 175 -2.40 -10.45 32.91
CA THR A 175 -2.51 -10.69 31.47
C THR A 175 -2.93 -9.42 30.73
N ILE A 176 -3.94 -8.71 31.19
CA ILE A 176 -4.37 -7.46 30.55
C ILE A 176 -3.26 -6.41 30.55
N VAL A 177 -2.54 -6.25 31.67
CA VAL A 177 -1.41 -5.30 31.76
C VAL A 177 -0.28 -5.68 30.80
N LEU A 178 0.05 -6.95 30.64
CA LEU A 178 1.09 -7.41 29.70
C LEU A 178 0.70 -7.11 28.24
N PHE A 179 -0.54 -7.40 27.86
CA PHE A 179 -1.04 -7.09 26.51
C PHE A 179 -1.12 -5.58 26.27
N LEU A 180 -1.56 -4.79 27.27
CA LEU A 180 -1.57 -3.33 27.18
C LEU A 180 -0.15 -2.77 27.02
N ALA A 181 0.81 -3.29 27.79
CA ALA A 181 2.21 -2.88 27.69
C ALA A 181 2.79 -3.18 26.31
N ALA A 182 2.53 -4.38 25.76
CA ALA A 182 2.95 -4.75 24.41
C ALA A 182 2.29 -3.84 23.34
N MET A 183 1.00 -3.53 23.51
CA MET A 183 0.27 -2.62 22.63
C MET A 183 0.87 -1.20 22.65
N LEU A 184 1.19 -0.68 23.84
CA LEU A 184 1.80 0.64 24.00
C LEU A 184 3.24 0.67 23.44
N MET A 185 4.01 -0.40 23.64
CA MET A 185 5.34 -0.54 23.02
C MET A 185 5.26 -0.54 21.49
N SER A 186 4.32 -1.31 20.93
CA SER A 186 4.12 -1.38 19.48
C SER A 186 3.68 -0.02 18.90
N ALA A 187 2.72 0.65 19.54
CA ALA A 187 2.18 1.92 19.06
C ALA A 187 3.12 3.11 19.27
N GLY A 188 3.90 3.11 20.37
CA GLY A 188 4.72 4.24 20.78
C GLY A 188 6.18 4.16 20.35
N ILE A 189 6.76 2.96 20.20
CA ILE A 189 8.16 2.79 19.80
C ILE A 189 8.22 2.22 18.38
N SER A 190 7.66 1.04 18.17
CA SER A 190 7.83 0.34 16.90
C SER A 190 7.20 1.07 15.72
N ARG A 191 6.07 1.75 15.92
CA ARG A 191 5.45 2.56 14.87
C ARG A 191 6.40 3.64 14.31
N GLU A 192 7.19 4.29 15.17
CA GLU A 192 8.15 5.33 14.74
C GLU A 192 9.38 4.73 14.04
N ASN A 193 9.72 3.48 14.36
CA ASN A 193 10.85 2.77 13.75
C ASN A 193 10.54 2.19 12.38
N VAL A 194 9.26 1.95 12.05
CA VAL A 194 8.90 1.37 10.74
C VAL A 194 9.23 2.38 9.63
N GLU A 195 10.04 1.93 8.68
CA GLU A 195 10.43 2.72 7.53
C GLU A 195 9.24 2.95 6.58
N GLU A 196 8.87 4.22 6.39
CA GLU A 196 7.85 4.66 5.42
C GLU A 196 8.47 5.15 4.10
N ASN A 197 9.77 4.93 3.92
CA ASN A 197 10.58 5.60 2.91
C ASN A 197 11.21 4.60 1.93
N ILE A 198 10.43 4.18 0.94
CA ILE A 198 10.81 3.07 0.06
C ILE A 198 11.44 3.59 -1.23
N ASN A 199 12.51 2.94 -1.69
CA ASN A 199 12.95 3.08 -3.06
C ASN A 199 12.10 2.19 -3.98
N LEU A 200 11.33 2.79 -4.90
CA LEU A 200 10.46 2.02 -5.80
C LEU A 200 11.22 1.03 -6.69
N LEU A 201 12.49 1.30 -7.01
CA LEU A 201 13.31 0.38 -7.79
C LEU A 201 13.62 -0.92 -7.02
N GLU A 202 13.73 -0.84 -5.70
CA GLU A 202 13.95 -2.02 -4.85
C GLU A 202 12.73 -2.95 -4.80
N MET A 203 11.54 -2.46 -5.15
CA MET A 203 10.34 -3.30 -5.24
C MET A 203 10.34 -4.20 -6.49
N ALA A 204 11.17 -3.90 -7.48
CA ALA A 204 11.30 -4.70 -8.68
C ALA A 204 12.13 -5.98 -8.39
N PRO A 205 11.99 -7.05 -9.19
CA PRO A 205 12.80 -8.26 -9.03
C PRO A 205 14.30 -7.96 -9.28
N GLN A 206 15.13 -8.10 -8.25
CA GLN A 206 16.55 -7.71 -8.29
C GLN A 206 17.43 -8.73 -9.03
N ASN A 207 16.88 -9.88 -9.39
CA ASN A 207 17.54 -10.90 -10.20
C ASN A 207 17.45 -10.64 -11.72
N VAL A 208 16.69 -9.63 -12.15
CA VAL A 208 16.53 -9.28 -13.56
C VAL A 208 17.64 -8.33 -13.99
N GLU A 209 18.36 -8.69 -15.06
CA GLU A 209 19.49 -7.89 -15.56
C GLU A 209 19.10 -6.44 -15.84
N SER A 210 17.93 -6.19 -16.43
CA SER A 210 17.47 -4.82 -16.71
C SER A 210 17.25 -3.98 -15.45
N VAL A 211 16.79 -4.58 -14.35
CA VAL A 211 16.61 -3.88 -13.06
C VAL A 211 17.98 -3.52 -12.47
N GLN A 212 18.93 -4.45 -12.51
CA GLN A 212 20.31 -4.19 -12.08
C GLN A 212 20.98 -3.10 -12.92
N LYS A 213 20.79 -3.13 -14.25
CA LYS A 213 21.29 -2.09 -15.15
C LYS A 213 20.61 -0.75 -14.92
N MET A 214 19.35 -0.72 -14.51
CA MET A 214 18.68 0.52 -14.12
C MET A 214 19.31 1.11 -12.85
N GLY A 215 19.68 0.28 -11.88
CA GLY A 215 20.44 0.73 -10.70
C GLY A 215 21.78 1.35 -11.08
N VAL A 216 22.54 0.68 -11.95
CA VAL A 216 23.82 1.22 -12.48
C VAL A 216 23.61 2.52 -13.25
N TYR A 217 22.61 2.58 -14.14
CA TYR A 217 22.24 3.81 -14.84
C TYR A 217 21.94 4.93 -13.84
N SER A 218 21.24 4.61 -12.77
CA SER A 218 20.88 5.59 -11.78
C SER A 218 22.03 6.13 -10.95
N ASP A 219 22.90 5.25 -10.48
CA ASP A 219 24.02 5.63 -9.65
C ASP A 219 25.17 6.28 -10.46
N GLU A 220 25.49 5.76 -11.65
CA GLU A 220 26.62 6.24 -12.44
C GLU A 220 26.30 7.49 -13.28
N PHE A 221 25.04 7.65 -13.71
CA PHE A 221 24.61 8.80 -14.53
C PHE A 221 23.76 9.81 -13.74
N GLU A 222 23.54 9.57 -12.43
CA GLU A 222 22.69 10.40 -11.55
C GLU A 222 21.30 10.69 -12.16
N ALA A 223 20.69 9.66 -12.77
CA ALA A 223 19.53 9.77 -13.65
C ALA A 223 18.51 8.63 -13.45
N GLY A 224 17.32 8.71 -14.04
CA GLY A 224 16.37 7.59 -14.07
C GLY A 224 14.96 7.88 -13.60
N GLN A 225 14.73 9.05 -13.00
CA GLN A 225 13.42 9.59 -12.69
C GLN A 225 13.15 10.83 -13.53
N PRO A 226 12.84 10.68 -14.83
CA PRO A 226 12.57 11.82 -15.69
C PRO A 226 11.33 12.58 -15.21
N GLY A 227 11.48 13.89 -15.13
CA GLY A 227 10.48 14.87 -14.81
C GLY A 227 10.58 16.09 -15.72
N PHE A 228 9.54 16.91 -15.69
CA PHE A 228 9.40 18.05 -16.58
C PHE A 228 8.75 19.21 -15.84
N LEU A 229 9.20 20.42 -16.14
CA LEU A 229 8.50 21.64 -15.84
C LEU A 229 7.90 22.17 -17.14
N LEU A 230 6.58 22.35 -17.15
CA LEU A 230 5.89 22.94 -18.28
C LEU A 230 5.92 24.46 -18.12
N ILE A 231 6.64 25.12 -19.02
CA ILE A 231 6.79 26.56 -19.02
C ILE A 231 5.78 27.16 -20.00
N ASP A 232 4.95 28.09 -19.53
CA ASP A 232 4.07 28.87 -20.39
C ASP A 232 4.79 30.18 -20.79
N GLY A 233 4.90 30.42 -22.09
CA GLY A 233 5.59 31.60 -22.64
C GLY A 233 5.67 31.57 -24.16
N ASP A 234 5.49 32.72 -24.81
CA ASP A 234 5.61 32.81 -26.27
C ASP A 234 7.09 32.82 -26.67
N LEU A 235 7.51 31.76 -27.34
CA LEU A 235 8.87 31.55 -27.85
C LEU A 235 8.93 31.69 -29.37
N ARG A 236 7.88 32.20 -30.01
CA ARG A 236 7.85 32.39 -31.47
C ARG A 236 8.91 33.39 -31.88
N ALA A 237 9.61 33.02 -32.95
CA ALA A 237 10.57 33.89 -33.61
C ALA A 237 10.18 34.06 -35.07
N SER A 238 10.33 35.27 -35.62
CA SER A 238 9.97 35.58 -37.01
C SER A 238 11.14 36.25 -37.75
N PRO A 239 11.32 35.99 -39.05
CA PRO A 239 12.33 36.68 -39.85
C PRO A 239 11.90 38.08 -40.30
N ASN A 240 10.68 38.52 -39.99
CA ASN A 240 10.12 39.77 -40.50
C ASN A 240 10.53 41.00 -39.69
N PHE A 241 11.55 41.72 -40.14
CA PHE A 241 12.05 42.98 -39.55
C PHE A 241 11.05 44.15 -39.56
N PHE A 242 9.91 44.05 -40.26
CA PHE A 242 8.93 45.13 -40.41
C PHE A 242 7.55 44.81 -39.82
N SER A 243 7.41 43.65 -39.17
CA SER A 243 6.17 43.29 -38.50
C SER A 243 6.17 43.86 -37.07
N PRO A 244 5.06 44.42 -36.56
CA PRO A 244 4.94 44.82 -35.16
C PRO A 244 4.79 43.55 -34.30
N ILE A 245 5.88 42.80 -34.14
CA ILE A 245 5.94 41.69 -33.19
C ILE A 245 6.21 42.34 -31.84
N LEU A 246 5.23 42.22 -30.94
CA LEU A 246 5.18 42.92 -29.65
C LEU A 246 5.90 42.18 -28.53
N ASP A 247 6.24 40.90 -28.72
CA ASP A 247 6.84 40.06 -27.69
C ASP A 247 8.24 39.60 -28.13
N ASP A 248 9.23 39.92 -27.31
CA ASP A 248 10.59 39.42 -27.45
C ASP A 248 10.72 38.04 -26.76
N PRO A 249 10.87 36.94 -27.51
CA PRO A 249 11.02 35.61 -26.92
C PRO A 249 12.30 35.46 -26.08
N TYR A 250 13.28 36.36 -26.22
CA TYR A 250 14.52 36.32 -25.46
C TYR A 250 14.31 36.52 -23.94
N GLU A 251 13.39 37.40 -23.52
CA GLU A 251 13.05 37.57 -22.10
C GLU A 251 12.49 36.28 -21.48
N ASN A 252 11.61 35.58 -22.20
CA ASN A 252 11.08 34.28 -21.76
C ASN A 252 12.20 33.24 -21.64
N LEU A 253 13.17 33.24 -22.57
CA LEU A 253 14.35 32.36 -22.51
C LEU A 253 15.29 32.70 -21.35
N LYS A 254 15.44 33.99 -20.98
CA LYS A 254 16.20 34.40 -19.77
C LYS A 254 15.56 33.88 -18.48
N GLY A 255 14.23 33.90 -18.40
CA GLY A 255 13.48 33.28 -17.31
C GLY A 255 13.72 31.77 -17.23
N ILE A 256 13.65 31.08 -18.36
CA ILE A 256 13.92 29.63 -18.48
C ILE A 256 15.36 29.30 -18.05
N GLU A 257 16.35 30.08 -18.47
CA GLU A 257 17.74 29.93 -18.03
C GLU A 257 17.86 30.05 -16.51
N SER A 258 17.25 31.07 -15.92
CA SER A 258 17.31 31.32 -14.49
C SER A 258 16.70 30.15 -13.70
N LEU A 259 15.59 29.60 -14.18
CA LEU A 259 14.93 28.43 -13.60
C LEU A 259 15.81 27.19 -13.72
N GLU A 260 16.34 26.91 -14.91
CA GLU A 260 17.28 25.80 -15.15
C GLU A 260 18.48 25.86 -14.18
N GLN A 261 19.11 27.03 -14.04
CA GLN A 261 20.24 27.22 -13.13
C GLN A 261 19.86 27.00 -11.66
N ASN A 262 18.67 27.47 -11.25
CA ASN A 262 18.18 27.27 -9.89
C ASN A 262 17.88 25.79 -9.62
N CYS A 263 17.24 25.09 -10.55
CA CYS A 263 16.98 23.66 -10.46
C CYS A 263 18.27 22.83 -10.42
N ASN A 264 19.31 23.20 -11.17
CA ASN A 264 20.63 22.56 -11.11
C ASN A 264 21.38 22.77 -9.77
N ARG A 265 20.90 23.64 -8.88
CA ARG A 265 21.43 23.76 -7.49
C ARG A 265 20.81 22.76 -6.53
N VAL A 266 19.71 22.12 -6.92
CA VAL A 266 19.07 21.07 -6.12
C VAL A 266 19.98 19.85 -6.15
N ASN A 267 20.18 19.22 -4.99
CA ASN A 267 21.07 18.07 -4.87
C ASN A 267 20.62 16.92 -5.79
N ARG A 268 21.59 16.28 -6.47
CA ARG A 268 21.36 15.13 -7.36
C ARG A 268 20.24 15.38 -8.39
N THR A 269 20.23 16.58 -8.96
CA THR A 269 19.24 16.96 -9.96
C THR A 269 19.94 17.59 -11.16
N THR A 270 19.59 17.14 -12.36
CA THR A 270 20.06 17.73 -13.61
C THR A 270 18.88 18.38 -14.33
N ALA A 271 19.02 19.66 -14.67
CA ALA A 271 18.03 20.43 -15.41
C ALA A 271 18.56 20.81 -16.80
N VAL A 272 17.77 20.53 -17.85
CA VAL A 272 18.12 20.80 -19.25
C VAL A 272 16.95 21.47 -19.96
N SER A 273 17.20 22.61 -20.61
CA SER A 273 16.21 23.33 -21.41
C SER A 273 16.69 23.58 -22.86
N ILE A 274 15.87 24.26 -23.66
CA ILE A 274 16.32 24.75 -24.97
C ILE A 274 17.52 25.70 -24.86
N VAL A 275 17.63 26.44 -23.76
CA VAL A 275 18.75 27.37 -23.53
C VAL A 275 20.05 26.60 -23.31
N PHE A 276 20.00 25.43 -22.66
CA PHE A 276 21.15 24.53 -22.57
C PHE A 276 21.67 24.13 -23.95
N LEU A 277 20.77 23.81 -24.90
CA LEU A 277 21.18 23.54 -26.28
C LEU A 277 21.80 24.76 -26.97
N MET A 278 21.22 25.95 -26.76
CA MET A 278 21.80 27.21 -27.29
C MET A 278 23.20 27.48 -26.73
N LYS A 279 23.49 27.10 -25.49
CA LYS A 279 24.84 27.18 -24.90
C LYS A 279 25.81 26.16 -25.50
N ALA A 280 25.31 25.00 -25.91
CA ALA A 280 26.13 23.93 -26.51
C ALA A 280 26.47 24.19 -27.99
N VAL A 281 25.65 24.96 -28.71
CA VAL A 281 25.92 25.32 -30.11
C VAL A 281 26.96 26.44 -30.18
N ALA A 282 28.12 26.13 -30.74
CA ALA A 282 29.18 27.10 -30.99
C ALA A 282 28.86 27.95 -32.23
N VAL A 283 29.04 29.27 -32.11
CA VAL A 283 28.93 30.23 -33.20
C VAL A 283 30.28 30.92 -33.35
N GLY A 284 30.81 30.88 -34.58
CA GLY A 284 31.97 31.69 -34.95
C GLY A 284 31.52 33.13 -35.17
N VAL A 285 31.96 34.04 -34.31
CA VAL A 285 31.68 35.47 -34.45
C VAL A 285 32.87 36.12 -35.11
N ASN A 286 32.64 36.74 -36.26
CA ASN A 286 33.65 37.46 -37.00
C ASN A 286 33.31 38.95 -37.04
N VAL A 287 34.07 39.76 -36.32
CA VAL A 287 33.87 41.21 -36.28
C VAL A 287 34.96 41.87 -37.12
N SER A 288 34.53 42.48 -38.22
CA SER A 288 35.39 43.21 -39.14
C SER A 288 35.14 44.71 -39.01
N GLY A 289 36.18 45.47 -38.64
CA GLY A 289 36.09 46.93 -38.61
C GLY A 289 36.29 47.58 -39.99
N TYR A 290 36.53 46.79 -41.04
CA TYR A 290 36.71 47.29 -42.41
C TYR A 290 35.47 48.02 -42.93
N ALA A 291 34.27 47.68 -42.48
CA ALA A 291 33.05 48.42 -42.85
C ALA A 291 33.09 49.90 -42.38
N ILE A 292 33.74 50.18 -41.25
CA ILE A 292 33.94 51.55 -40.74
C ILE A 292 35.05 52.24 -41.53
N VAL A 293 36.13 51.51 -41.82
CA VAL A 293 37.25 52.02 -42.65
C VAL A 293 36.74 52.43 -44.04
N ASP A 294 35.94 51.58 -44.70
CA ASP A 294 35.37 51.82 -46.02
C ASP A 294 34.44 53.04 -46.06
N GLN A 295 33.68 53.30 -44.99
CA GLN A 295 32.82 54.48 -44.88
C GLN A 295 33.61 55.76 -44.62
N VAL A 296 34.61 55.70 -43.73
CA VAL A 296 35.45 56.87 -43.40
C VAL A 296 36.36 57.24 -44.56
N ASP A 297 36.77 56.28 -45.38
CA ASP A 297 37.60 56.55 -46.55
C ASP A 297 36.87 57.36 -47.64
N GLN A 298 35.53 57.34 -47.64
CA GLN A 298 34.70 58.16 -48.52
C GLN A 298 34.50 59.60 -48.02
N TRP A 299 34.91 59.92 -46.78
CA TRP A 299 34.80 61.27 -46.23
C TRP A 299 35.99 62.16 -46.64
N PRO A 300 35.79 63.47 -46.82
CA PRO A 300 36.85 64.42 -47.18
C PRO A 300 37.71 64.77 -45.96
N LEU A 301 38.32 63.76 -45.33
CA LEU A 301 39.18 63.89 -44.16
C LEU A 301 40.67 63.87 -44.54
N PRO A 302 41.55 64.59 -43.80
CA PRO A 302 43.00 64.50 -43.94
C PRO A 302 43.53 63.06 -43.83
N GLN A 303 44.57 62.74 -44.62
CA GLN A 303 45.13 61.39 -44.72
C GLN A 303 45.58 60.83 -43.36
N GLN A 304 46.12 61.66 -42.46
CA GLN A 304 46.55 61.19 -41.13
C GLN A 304 45.38 60.64 -40.29
N ILE A 305 44.17 61.16 -40.48
CA ILE A 305 42.98 60.67 -39.76
C ILE A 305 42.53 59.34 -40.33
N LYS A 306 42.59 59.19 -41.66
CA LYS A 306 42.27 57.94 -42.34
C LYS A 306 43.24 56.82 -41.94
N ASP A 307 44.54 57.12 -41.89
CA ASP A 307 45.58 56.16 -41.47
C ASP A 307 45.40 55.73 -40.00
N VAL A 308 44.94 56.63 -39.12
CA VAL A 308 44.61 56.30 -37.72
C VAL A 308 43.34 55.43 -37.64
N VAL A 309 42.33 55.71 -38.46
CA VAL A 309 41.10 54.91 -38.52
C VAL A 309 41.39 53.51 -39.06
N ASP A 310 42.21 53.39 -40.10
CA ASP A 310 42.66 52.09 -40.63
C ASP A 310 43.51 51.34 -39.59
N PHE A 311 44.39 52.01 -38.85
CA PHE A 311 45.16 51.37 -37.78
C PHE A 311 44.28 50.87 -36.62
N VAL A 312 43.23 51.60 -36.25
CA VAL A 312 42.36 51.26 -35.11
C VAL A 312 41.25 50.27 -35.48
N PHE A 313 40.69 50.38 -36.68
CA PHE A 313 39.51 49.64 -37.14
C PHE A 313 39.79 48.68 -38.31
N GLY A 314 40.94 48.77 -39.01
CA GLY A 314 41.40 47.84 -40.05
C GLY A 314 41.87 46.49 -39.48
N ARG A 315 41.10 45.94 -38.56
CA ARG A 315 41.32 44.65 -37.93
C ARG A 315 40.05 43.83 -38.01
N GLU A 316 40.26 42.54 -38.20
CA GLU A 316 39.23 41.52 -38.16
C GLU A 316 39.56 40.61 -36.98
N VAL A 317 38.61 40.46 -36.07
CA VAL A 317 38.75 39.60 -34.90
C VAL A 317 37.71 38.50 -35.02
N ALA A 318 38.19 37.28 -35.20
CA ALA A 318 37.39 36.08 -35.13
C ALA A 318 37.47 35.49 -33.71
N GLY A 319 36.32 35.25 -33.10
CA GLY A 319 36.17 34.59 -31.81
C GLY A 319 35.13 33.48 -31.87
N ASN A 320 35.20 32.56 -30.90
CA ASN A 320 34.18 31.53 -30.72
C ASN A 320 33.39 31.86 -29.46
N GLY A 321 32.07 31.88 -29.56
CA GLY A 321 31.15 31.95 -28.43
C GLY A 321 30.02 30.93 -28.60
N SER A 322 29.21 30.75 -27.57
CA SER A 322 27.96 30.01 -27.74
C SER A 322 26.90 30.86 -28.46
N PHE A 323 25.90 30.20 -29.05
CA PHE A 323 24.75 30.90 -29.62
C PHE A 323 24.04 31.75 -28.55
N TRP A 324 23.90 31.20 -27.32
CA TRP A 324 23.29 31.94 -26.20
C TRP A 324 24.06 33.19 -25.81
N GLU A 325 25.40 33.11 -25.68
CA GLU A 325 26.22 34.29 -25.38
C GLU A 325 26.16 35.35 -26.49
N THR A 326 26.06 34.92 -27.74
CA THR A 326 25.89 35.83 -28.89
C THR A 326 24.55 36.57 -28.80
N LEU A 327 23.50 35.85 -28.41
CA LEU A 327 22.16 36.44 -28.20
C LEU A 327 22.17 37.43 -27.03
N ALA A 328 22.81 37.06 -25.91
CA ALA A 328 22.94 37.92 -24.74
C ALA A 328 23.82 39.16 -24.98
N ALA A 329 24.81 39.08 -25.87
CA ALA A 329 25.65 40.23 -26.22
C ALA A 329 24.90 41.33 -27.01
N LEU A 330 23.71 41.02 -27.54
CA LEU A 330 22.87 41.99 -28.24
C LEU A 330 22.00 42.83 -27.28
N ASP A 331 21.75 42.30 -26.07
CA ASP A 331 20.90 42.92 -25.03
C ASP A 331 21.45 44.31 -24.65
N GLY A 332 20.61 45.35 -24.81
CA GLY A 332 20.96 46.74 -24.51
C GLY A 332 21.61 47.53 -25.66
N SER A 333 21.62 47.00 -26.89
CA SER A 333 22.10 47.71 -28.07
C SER A 333 21.10 48.77 -28.56
N PRO A 334 21.52 50.02 -28.86
CA PRO A 334 20.62 51.13 -29.22
C PRO A 334 19.89 50.99 -30.57
N SER A 335 20.12 49.93 -31.34
CA SER A 335 19.53 49.71 -32.66
C SER A 335 19.08 48.26 -32.85
N GLY A 336 17.83 47.95 -32.51
CA GLY A 336 17.13 46.74 -32.98
C GLY A 336 17.32 45.47 -32.14
N ASP A 337 17.30 45.57 -30.82
CA ASP A 337 17.46 44.48 -29.85
C ASP A 337 16.51 43.29 -30.16
N ASP A 338 15.20 43.52 -30.07
CA ASP A 338 14.16 42.50 -30.26
C ASP A 338 14.16 41.90 -31.68
N GLN A 339 14.52 42.68 -32.69
CA GLN A 339 14.51 42.23 -34.09
C GLN A 339 15.69 41.32 -34.41
N ALA A 340 16.88 41.65 -33.88
CA ALA A 340 18.06 40.82 -34.01
C ALA A 340 17.87 39.52 -33.23
N HIS A 341 17.32 39.58 -32.01
CA HIS A 341 16.95 38.39 -31.24
C HIS A 341 15.96 37.51 -31.99
N ASN A 342 14.87 38.08 -32.49
CA ASN A 342 13.86 37.34 -33.26
C ASN A 342 14.45 36.67 -34.51
N PHE A 343 15.28 37.37 -35.28
CA PHE A 343 15.89 36.79 -36.48
C PHE A 343 16.83 35.65 -36.13
N LEU A 344 17.72 35.83 -35.14
CA LEU A 344 18.67 34.80 -34.74
C LEU A 344 17.98 33.57 -34.15
N LEU A 345 16.97 33.78 -33.30
CA LEU A 345 16.16 32.69 -32.75
C LEU A 345 15.40 31.96 -33.86
N TYR A 346 14.86 32.66 -34.85
CA TYR A 346 14.26 32.04 -36.02
C TYR A 346 15.27 31.17 -36.78
N VAL A 347 16.48 31.69 -37.03
CA VAL A 347 17.55 30.90 -37.68
C VAL A 347 17.91 29.67 -36.86
N PHE A 348 18.06 29.82 -35.55
CA PHE A 348 18.35 28.71 -34.65
C PHE A 348 17.26 27.64 -34.70
N TYR A 349 15.98 28.02 -34.56
CA TYR A 349 14.86 27.08 -34.62
C TYR A 349 14.74 26.37 -35.97
N ASN A 350 15.07 27.04 -37.08
CA ASN A 350 15.04 26.42 -38.42
C ASN A 350 16.33 25.62 -38.75
N SER A 351 17.39 25.76 -37.94
CA SER A 351 18.61 24.96 -38.08
C SER A 351 18.48 23.54 -37.49
N MET A 352 17.46 23.33 -36.65
CA MET A 352 17.15 22.07 -36.02
C MET A 352 16.00 21.37 -36.77
N THR A 353 15.94 20.04 -36.69
CA THR A 353 14.75 19.33 -37.18
C THR A 353 13.57 19.59 -36.23
N ASP A 354 12.35 19.45 -36.75
CA ASP A 354 11.15 19.63 -35.93
C ASP A 354 11.15 18.66 -34.73
N GLU A 355 11.61 17.42 -34.91
CA GLU A 355 11.67 16.43 -33.83
C GLU A 355 12.60 16.86 -32.69
N MET A 356 13.72 17.52 -32.99
CA MET A 356 14.65 17.97 -31.98
C MET A 356 14.13 19.21 -31.25
N ARG A 357 13.55 20.17 -31.98
CA ARG A 357 12.91 21.35 -31.38
C ARG A 357 11.74 20.94 -30.49
N GLU A 358 10.91 20.01 -30.93
CA GLU A 358 9.71 19.57 -30.23
C GLU A 358 9.96 18.75 -28.97
N LEU A 359 11.20 18.32 -28.72
CA LEU A 359 11.61 17.88 -27.38
C LEU A 359 11.48 19.03 -26.38
N PHE A 360 11.86 20.26 -26.73
CA PHE A 360 11.92 21.37 -25.77
C PHE A 360 10.85 22.43 -25.94
N ILE A 361 10.27 22.61 -27.13
CA ILE A 361 9.30 23.67 -27.44
C ILE A 361 8.07 23.05 -28.13
N SER A 362 6.86 23.44 -27.72
CA SER A 362 5.64 23.01 -28.40
C SER A 362 5.62 23.42 -29.88
N SER A 363 4.90 22.68 -30.72
CA SER A 363 4.79 22.97 -32.15
C SER A 363 4.22 24.37 -32.47
N ASP A 364 3.43 24.93 -31.54
CA ASP A 364 2.89 26.28 -31.63
C ASP A 364 3.76 27.33 -30.92
N TYR A 365 4.91 26.95 -30.35
CA TYR A 365 5.88 27.80 -29.65
C TYR A 365 5.35 28.53 -28.42
N ARG A 366 4.19 28.15 -27.89
CA ARG A 366 3.61 28.79 -26.70
C ARG A 366 4.02 28.16 -25.37
N ARG A 367 4.70 27.02 -25.44
CA ARG A 367 5.18 26.29 -24.28
C ARG A 367 6.58 25.78 -24.51
N SER A 368 7.33 25.65 -23.42
CA SER A 368 8.59 24.90 -23.42
C SER A 368 8.66 23.93 -22.25
N LEU A 369 9.61 23.01 -22.33
CA LEU A 369 9.92 22.05 -21.29
C LEU A 369 11.32 22.33 -20.73
N VAL A 370 11.40 22.39 -19.40
CA VAL A 370 12.66 22.16 -18.69
C VAL A 370 12.63 20.70 -18.21
N TYR A 371 13.53 19.89 -18.75
CA TYR A 371 13.72 18.50 -18.35
C TYR A 371 14.47 18.47 -17.03
N ILE A 372 13.95 17.72 -16.09
CA ILE A 372 14.55 17.47 -14.77
C ILE A 372 14.79 15.98 -14.68
N ASP A 373 16.03 15.54 -14.50
CA ASP A 373 16.34 14.14 -14.22
C ASP A 373 16.98 14.01 -12.85
N MET A 374 16.63 12.93 -12.16
CA MET A 374 17.09 12.60 -10.81
C MET A 374 17.36 11.09 -10.75
N PRO A 375 18.32 10.63 -9.93
CA PRO A 375 18.47 9.21 -9.68
C PRO A 375 17.28 8.65 -8.88
N PHE A 376 17.09 7.34 -8.92
CA PHE A 376 16.19 6.62 -8.02
C PHE A 376 16.71 6.77 -6.59
N MET A 377 15.99 7.57 -5.82
CA MET A 377 16.22 7.74 -4.40
C MET A 377 15.01 7.21 -3.64
N ASP A 378 15.19 7.05 -2.33
CA ASP A 378 14.07 6.87 -1.42
C ASP A 378 13.13 8.09 -1.47
N VAL A 379 11.83 7.85 -1.22
CA VAL A 379 10.79 8.87 -1.40
C VAL A 379 11.05 10.15 -0.61
N LYS A 380 11.62 10.11 0.60
CA LYS A 380 11.88 11.31 1.42
C LYS A 380 12.96 12.19 0.77
N ASN A 381 14.04 11.60 0.28
CA ASN A 381 15.06 12.34 -0.46
C ASN A 381 14.50 12.90 -1.77
N THR A 382 13.68 12.14 -2.49
CA THR A 382 12.95 12.65 -3.67
C THR A 382 11.99 13.78 -3.29
N GLU A 383 11.24 13.65 -2.19
CA GLU A 383 10.30 14.66 -1.69
C GLU A 383 11.01 15.94 -1.26
N GLU A 384 12.17 15.84 -0.61
CA GLU A 384 13.01 16.98 -0.26
C GLU A 384 13.52 17.71 -1.50
N ALA A 385 14.02 16.97 -2.50
CA ALA A 385 14.49 17.54 -3.76
C ALA A 385 13.37 18.24 -4.55
N VAL A 386 12.16 17.68 -4.55
CA VAL A 386 11.04 18.21 -5.34
C VAL A 386 10.26 19.28 -4.61
N THR A 387 9.85 19.03 -3.36
CA THR A 387 8.91 19.86 -2.59
C THR A 387 9.55 20.65 -1.45
N GLY A 388 10.79 20.33 -1.09
CA GLY A 388 11.52 21.00 -0.02
C GLY A 388 11.75 22.48 -0.30
N LYS A 389 12.11 23.23 0.75
CA LYS A 389 12.50 24.64 0.60
C LYS A 389 13.79 24.72 -0.21
N GLY A 390 13.73 25.38 -1.37
CA GLY A 390 14.83 25.38 -2.33
C GLY A 390 14.90 24.13 -3.21
N GLY A 391 13.85 23.29 -3.21
CA GLY A 391 13.66 22.20 -4.16
C GLY A 391 13.05 22.68 -5.50
N ILE A 392 12.75 21.73 -6.38
CA ILE A 392 12.32 22.03 -7.76
C ILE A 392 11.02 22.83 -7.83
N ASN A 393 9.99 22.44 -7.06
CA ASN A 393 8.70 23.15 -7.07
C ASN A 393 8.82 24.55 -6.47
N TYR A 394 9.71 24.74 -5.49
CA TYR A 394 9.99 26.07 -4.93
C TYR A 394 10.59 26.98 -6.02
N TRP A 395 11.57 26.50 -6.79
CA TRP A 395 12.15 27.30 -7.87
C TRP A 395 11.18 27.53 -9.03
N ALA A 396 10.35 26.54 -9.36
CA ALA A 396 9.31 26.68 -10.38
C ALA A 396 8.30 27.80 -10.01
N GLU A 397 7.93 27.92 -8.73
CA GLU A 397 7.00 28.95 -8.26
C GLU A 397 7.66 30.33 -8.05
N ASN A 398 8.95 30.36 -7.67
CA ASN A 398 9.61 31.58 -7.20
C ASN A 398 10.64 32.17 -8.17
N THR A 399 10.91 31.57 -9.32
CA THR A 399 11.82 32.15 -10.32
C THR A 399 11.12 33.30 -11.07
N PRO A 400 11.64 34.54 -11.03
CA PRO A 400 11.04 35.66 -11.75
C PRO A 400 11.17 35.51 -13.28
N GLY A 401 10.20 36.04 -14.02
CA GLY A 401 10.26 36.10 -15.49
C GLY A 401 9.93 34.79 -16.19
N VAL A 402 9.41 33.78 -15.47
CA VAL A 402 8.98 32.50 -16.03
C VAL A 402 7.74 32.01 -15.30
N GLU A 403 6.73 31.55 -16.06
CA GLU A 403 5.55 30.89 -15.51
C GLU A 403 5.71 29.38 -15.72
N SER A 404 5.78 28.62 -14.63
CA SER A 404 6.06 27.18 -14.65
C SER A 404 4.98 26.40 -13.93
N SER A 405 4.65 25.22 -14.45
CA SER A 405 3.97 24.20 -13.65
C SER A 405 4.86 23.71 -12.50
N PRO A 406 4.28 23.09 -11.46
CA PRO A 406 5.03 22.18 -10.60
C PRO A 406 5.68 21.05 -11.42
N LEU A 407 6.67 20.39 -10.84
CA LEU A 407 7.30 19.21 -11.44
C LEU A 407 6.22 18.16 -11.76
N VAL A 408 6.22 17.70 -13.00
CA VAL A 408 5.46 16.54 -13.45
C VAL A 408 6.42 15.40 -13.83
N GLY A 409 5.95 14.15 -13.77
CA GLY A 409 6.77 12.98 -14.11
C GLY A 409 6.90 11.99 -12.97
N VAL A 410 7.93 11.14 -13.04
CA VAL A 410 8.05 9.94 -12.20
C VAL A 410 8.19 10.28 -10.71
N ALA A 411 9.04 11.26 -10.38
CA ALA A 411 9.27 11.67 -9.00
C ALA A 411 8.00 12.22 -8.33
N SER A 412 7.26 13.11 -9.00
CA SER A 412 6.03 13.68 -8.46
C SER A 412 4.94 12.62 -8.24
N VAL A 413 4.79 11.68 -9.16
CA VAL A 413 3.86 10.55 -8.98
C VAL A 413 4.30 9.65 -7.82
N THR A 414 5.61 9.43 -7.67
CA THR A 414 6.17 8.61 -6.59
C THR A 414 5.86 9.20 -5.21
N ILE A 415 6.08 10.50 -5.04
CA ILE A 415 5.79 11.23 -3.79
C ILE A 415 4.30 11.14 -3.46
N GLU A 416 3.44 11.44 -4.44
CA GLU A 416 1.98 11.43 -4.23
C GLU A 416 1.47 10.03 -3.87
N VAL A 417 1.94 8.99 -4.56
CA VAL A 417 1.58 7.60 -4.26
C VAL A 417 2.02 7.21 -2.84
N ASN A 418 3.20 7.64 -2.40
CA ASN A 418 3.67 7.36 -1.05
C ASN A 418 2.82 8.05 0.03
N ASN A 419 2.47 9.32 -0.17
CA ASN A 419 1.59 10.06 0.72
C ASN A 419 0.20 9.39 0.82
N LEU A 420 -0.33 8.94 -0.31
CA LEU A 420 -1.57 8.14 -0.33
C LEU A 420 -1.43 6.80 0.39
N ILE A 421 -0.28 6.11 0.31
CA ILE A 421 -0.03 4.87 1.07
C ILE A 421 -0.14 5.17 2.57
N VAL A 422 0.56 6.19 3.07
CA VAL A 422 0.58 6.54 4.50
C VAL A 422 -0.80 6.96 5.00
N ASP A 423 -1.52 7.82 4.27
CA ASP A 423 -2.85 8.30 4.65
C ASP A 423 -3.93 7.21 4.56
N SER A 424 -3.81 6.30 3.58
CA SER A 424 -4.76 5.20 3.39
C SER A 424 -4.74 4.22 4.56
N GLN A 425 -3.60 4.05 5.23
CA GLN A 425 -3.44 3.14 6.36
C GLN A 425 -4.44 3.44 7.48
N TRP A 426 -4.62 4.72 7.83
CA TRP A 426 -5.48 5.11 8.94
C TRP A 426 -6.95 5.12 8.57
N THR A 427 -7.26 5.55 7.36
CA THR A 427 -8.64 5.65 6.89
C THR A 427 -9.24 4.26 6.68
N SER A 428 -8.58 3.36 5.93
CA SER A 428 -9.11 2.02 5.68
C SER A 428 -9.21 1.19 6.95
N LEU A 429 -8.21 1.28 7.84
CA LEU A 429 -8.20 0.56 9.11
C LEU A 429 -9.30 1.04 10.06
N GLY A 430 -9.49 2.36 10.15
CA GLY A 430 -10.55 2.96 10.95
C GLY A 430 -11.94 2.49 10.50
N PHE A 431 -12.19 2.51 9.19
CA PHE A 431 -13.43 1.96 8.61
C PHE A 431 -13.57 0.46 8.91
N ALA A 432 -12.51 -0.34 8.75
CA ALA A 432 -12.55 -1.77 9.02
C ALA A 432 -13.01 -2.08 10.45
N LEU A 433 -12.39 -1.43 11.44
CA LEU A 433 -12.71 -1.63 12.86
C LEU A 433 -14.12 -1.13 13.20
N LEU A 434 -14.49 0.05 12.69
CA LEU A 434 -15.82 0.63 12.91
C LEU A 434 -16.91 -0.30 12.38
N PHE A 435 -16.85 -0.70 11.11
CA PHE A 435 -17.87 -1.58 10.52
C PHE A 435 -17.89 -2.96 11.18
N THR A 436 -16.74 -3.50 11.60
CA THR A 436 -16.69 -4.75 12.36
C THR A 436 -17.46 -4.65 13.67
N VAL A 437 -17.25 -3.58 14.44
CA VAL A 437 -18.00 -3.33 15.70
C VAL A 437 -19.50 -3.16 15.43
N LEU A 438 -19.88 -2.40 14.41
CA LEU A 438 -21.29 -2.18 14.05
C LEU A 438 -21.98 -3.49 13.68
N THR A 439 -21.34 -4.31 12.86
CA THR A 439 -21.89 -5.62 12.44
C THR A 439 -22.01 -6.58 13.61
N LEU A 440 -20.98 -6.70 14.44
CA LEU A 440 -21.08 -7.53 15.65
C LEU A 440 -22.12 -6.98 16.63
N GLY A 441 -22.24 -5.66 16.75
CA GLY A 441 -23.27 -5.00 17.56
C GLY A 441 -24.68 -5.37 17.10
N LEU A 442 -24.92 -5.36 15.79
CA LEU A 442 -26.18 -5.76 15.17
C LEU A 442 -26.45 -7.26 15.39
N VAL A 443 -25.47 -8.12 15.12
CA VAL A 443 -25.64 -9.57 15.17
C VAL A 443 -25.79 -10.08 16.60
N PHE A 444 -24.94 -9.62 17.52
CA PHE A 444 -25.06 -9.98 18.93
C PHE A 444 -26.20 -9.25 19.65
N ARG A 445 -26.77 -8.20 19.03
CA ARG A 445 -27.76 -7.30 19.63
C ARG A 445 -27.29 -6.71 20.97
N ASP A 446 -25.97 -6.57 21.09
CA ASP A 446 -25.28 -6.15 22.31
C ASP A 446 -23.97 -5.46 21.88
N LEU A 447 -24.02 -4.13 21.78
CA LEU A 447 -22.87 -3.32 21.35
C LEU A 447 -21.69 -3.45 22.32
N ARG A 448 -21.97 -3.64 23.62
CA ARG A 448 -20.93 -3.82 24.61
C ARG A 448 -20.21 -5.15 24.39
N PHE A 449 -20.96 -6.23 24.20
CA PHE A 449 -20.36 -7.54 23.91
C PHE A 449 -19.58 -7.53 22.59
N ALA A 450 -20.09 -6.82 21.58
CA ALA A 450 -19.38 -6.60 20.32
C ALA A 450 -18.05 -5.87 20.52
N LEU A 451 -18.04 -4.75 21.25
CA LEU A 451 -16.82 -4.01 21.58
C LEU A 451 -15.80 -4.90 22.31
N LEU A 452 -16.23 -5.68 23.30
CA LEU A 452 -15.35 -6.61 24.02
C LEU A 452 -14.75 -7.67 23.10
N THR A 453 -15.54 -8.18 22.16
CA THR A 453 -15.11 -9.18 21.18
C THR A 453 -14.09 -8.60 20.18
N THR A 454 -14.14 -7.30 19.90
CA THR A 454 -13.20 -6.63 18.98
C THR A 454 -11.87 -6.22 19.64
N ILE A 455 -11.77 -6.17 20.98
CA ILE A 455 -10.51 -5.77 21.67
C ILE A 455 -9.29 -6.59 21.24
N PRO A 456 -9.33 -7.94 21.16
CA PRO A 456 -8.19 -8.73 20.66
C PRO A 456 -7.79 -8.39 19.22
N VAL A 457 -8.74 -7.99 18.38
CA VAL A 457 -8.46 -7.54 17.01
C VAL A 457 -7.75 -6.20 17.01
N GLY A 458 -8.21 -5.23 17.81
CA GLY A 458 -7.52 -3.96 17.99
C GLY A 458 -6.09 -4.13 18.52
N PHE A 459 -5.88 -5.06 19.45
CA PHE A 459 -4.55 -5.46 19.89
C PHE A 459 -3.71 -5.98 18.72
N THR A 460 -4.23 -6.95 17.96
CA THR A 460 -3.52 -7.58 16.83
C THR A 460 -3.12 -6.56 15.76
N VAL A 461 -4.05 -5.67 15.38
CA VAL A 461 -3.79 -4.57 14.46
C VAL A 461 -2.67 -3.68 14.98
N THR A 462 -2.69 -3.35 16.27
CA THR A 462 -1.65 -2.50 16.86
C THR A 462 -0.29 -3.21 16.87
N MET A 463 -0.27 -4.54 17.04
CA MET A 463 0.95 -5.35 16.98
C MET A 463 1.57 -5.44 15.59
N GLN A 464 0.89 -4.96 14.54
CA GLN A 464 1.45 -4.87 13.20
C GLN A 464 2.77 -4.10 13.20
N TRP A 465 2.82 -2.97 13.91
CA TRP A 465 4.01 -2.13 13.97
C TRP A 465 5.20 -2.85 14.60
N LEU A 466 5.00 -3.53 15.73
CA LEU A 466 6.05 -4.35 16.35
C LEU A 466 6.49 -5.50 15.43
N ALA A 467 5.56 -6.15 14.72
CA ALA A 467 5.92 -7.20 13.77
C ALA A 467 6.76 -6.64 12.61
N MET A 468 6.40 -5.48 12.06
CA MET A 468 7.14 -4.85 10.97
C MET A 468 8.52 -4.35 11.42
N ASP A 469 8.60 -3.63 12.54
CA ASP A 469 9.85 -3.15 13.15
C ASP A 469 10.81 -4.31 13.45
N SER A 470 10.34 -5.34 14.17
CA SER A 470 11.19 -6.49 14.54
C SER A 470 11.67 -7.34 13.37
N LEU A 471 10.98 -7.27 12.22
CA LEU A 471 11.34 -8.00 11.00
C LEU A 471 12.03 -7.12 9.96
N GLY A 472 12.22 -5.82 10.22
CA GLY A 472 12.78 -4.86 9.26
C GLY A 472 11.92 -4.73 7.99
N VAL A 473 10.60 -4.80 8.13
CA VAL A 473 9.66 -4.72 7.00
C VAL A 473 9.13 -3.29 6.83
N PRO A 474 9.38 -2.62 5.69
CA PRO A 474 8.91 -1.26 5.47
C PRO A 474 7.41 -1.19 5.14
N LEU A 475 6.84 0.00 5.29
CA LEU A 475 5.47 0.32 4.90
C LEU A 475 5.40 0.62 3.39
N SER A 476 4.73 -0.25 2.65
CA SER A 476 4.62 -0.27 1.19
C SER A 476 3.16 -0.38 0.74
N LEU A 477 2.94 -0.27 -0.56
CA LEU A 477 1.63 -0.52 -1.19
C LEU A 477 1.03 -1.89 -0.82
N VAL A 478 1.88 -2.90 -0.58
CA VAL A 478 1.41 -4.25 -0.21
C VAL A 478 1.18 -4.34 1.30
N THR A 479 2.11 -3.84 2.11
CA THR A 479 2.07 -3.98 3.58
C THR A 479 1.03 -3.07 4.26
N VAL A 480 0.59 -2.00 3.61
CA VAL A 480 -0.55 -1.17 4.08
C VAL A 480 -1.86 -1.97 4.19
N MET A 481 -2.04 -3.01 3.36
CA MET A 481 -3.26 -3.82 3.40
C MET A 481 -3.33 -4.75 4.63
N VAL A 482 -2.21 -5.00 5.32
CA VAL A 482 -2.11 -5.95 6.44
C VAL A 482 -3.13 -5.62 7.53
N GLY A 483 -3.26 -4.34 7.90
CA GLY A 483 -4.12 -3.91 9.00
C GLY A 483 -5.59 -4.26 8.75
N SER A 484 -6.14 -3.83 7.61
CA SER A 484 -7.51 -4.13 7.21
C SER A 484 -7.75 -5.63 6.98
N ILE A 485 -6.78 -6.36 6.42
CA ILE A 485 -6.86 -7.82 6.26
C ILE A 485 -6.95 -8.50 7.63
N LEU A 486 -6.16 -8.08 8.61
CA LEU A 486 -6.18 -8.63 9.96
C LEU A 486 -7.44 -8.30 10.73
N VAL A 487 -8.12 -7.19 10.44
CA VAL A 487 -9.45 -6.96 11.01
C VAL A 487 -10.42 -8.05 10.55
N GLY A 488 -10.40 -8.38 9.25
CA GLY A 488 -11.24 -9.44 8.70
C GLY A 488 -10.86 -10.82 9.21
N VAL A 489 -9.59 -11.20 9.19
CA VAL A 489 -9.17 -12.55 9.58
C VAL A 489 -9.06 -12.71 11.10
N GLY A 490 -8.57 -11.70 11.81
CA GLY A 490 -8.31 -11.78 13.25
C GLY A 490 -9.59 -11.81 14.09
N ILE A 491 -10.70 -11.24 13.60
CA ILE A 491 -11.97 -11.26 14.32
C ILE A 491 -12.59 -12.66 14.39
N ASP A 492 -12.29 -13.54 13.44
CA ASP A 492 -12.77 -14.93 13.39
C ASP A 492 -12.51 -15.67 14.71
N PHE A 493 -11.28 -15.57 15.21
CA PHE A 493 -10.87 -16.20 16.47
C PHE A 493 -11.70 -15.71 17.66
N SER A 494 -11.94 -14.41 17.72
CA SER A 494 -12.69 -13.79 18.81
C SER A 494 -14.17 -14.15 18.72
N ILE A 495 -14.75 -14.19 17.52
CA ILE A 495 -16.16 -14.55 17.28
C ILE A 495 -16.43 -15.99 17.73
N HIS A 496 -15.59 -16.95 17.34
CA HIS A 496 -15.80 -18.35 17.69
C HIS A 496 -15.75 -18.59 19.22
N ILE A 497 -14.81 -17.95 19.93
CA ILE A 497 -14.76 -18.00 21.39
C ILE A 497 -15.96 -17.27 22.01
N ALA A 498 -16.24 -16.04 21.58
CA ALA A 498 -17.32 -15.22 22.12
C ALA A 498 -18.68 -15.87 21.94
N ASN A 499 -18.97 -16.41 20.74
CA ASN A 499 -20.21 -17.13 20.48
C ASN A 499 -20.33 -18.35 21.39
N ARG A 500 -19.25 -19.11 21.60
CA ARG A 500 -19.27 -20.28 22.49
C ARG A 500 -19.49 -19.90 23.96
N VAL A 501 -18.88 -18.82 24.44
CA VAL A 501 -19.11 -18.29 25.79
C VAL A 501 -20.56 -17.85 25.98
N LYS A 502 -21.12 -17.17 24.97
CA LYS A 502 -22.52 -16.73 24.96
C LYS A 502 -23.50 -17.92 24.96
N GLU A 503 -23.25 -18.94 24.14
CA GLU A 503 -24.03 -20.19 24.10
C GLU A 503 -24.09 -20.89 25.46
N MET A 504 -22.99 -20.86 26.23
CA MET A 504 -22.90 -21.52 27.54
C MET A 504 -23.30 -20.60 28.72
N GLY A 505 -23.91 -19.45 28.44
CA GLY A 505 -24.49 -18.57 29.46
C GLY A 505 -23.53 -17.56 30.10
N GLY A 506 -22.32 -17.39 29.57
CA GLY A 506 -21.42 -16.30 29.97
C GLY A 506 -20.82 -16.43 31.39
N THR A 507 -20.79 -17.63 31.96
CA THR A 507 -20.17 -17.88 33.27
C THR A 507 -18.65 -18.04 33.18
N MET A 508 -17.96 -18.04 34.32
CA MET A 508 -16.51 -18.29 34.35
C MET A 508 -16.15 -19.67 33.79
N GLU A 509 -16.98 -20.68 34.09
CA GLU A 509 -16.85 -22.02 33.55
C GLU A 509 -17.06 -22.03 32.03
N ALA A 510 -18.04 -21.27 31.53
CA ALA A 510 -18.25 -21.11 30.09
C ALA A 510 -17.00 -20.55 29.38
N VAL A 511 -16.33 -19.57 29.98
CA VAL A 511 -15.07 -19.01 29.44
C VAL A 511 -13.98 -20.08 29.36
N GLN A 512 -13.75 -20.82 30.45
CA GLN A 512 -12.71 -21.85 30.49
C GLN A 512 -12.98 -23.00 29.52
N VAL A 513 -14.23 -23.49 29.46
CA VAL A 513 -14.62 -24.57 28.55
C VAL A 513 -14.53 -24.12 27.10
N ALA A 514 -14.98 -22.90 26.76
CA ALA A 514 -14.89 -22.36 25.41
C ALA A 514 -13.43 -22.27 24.94
N CYS A 515 -12.53 -21.72 25.77
CA CYS A 515 -11.11 -21.62 25.43
C CYS A 515 -10.43 -22.99 25.32
N ALA A 516 -10.82 -23.96 26.15
CA ALA A 516 -10.26 -25.31 26.09
C ALA A 516 -10.73 -26.11 24.86
N SER A 517 -12.03 -26.07 24.54
CA SER A 517 -12.59 -26.84 23.42
C SER A 517 -12.44 -26.11 22.09
N THR A 518 -13.08 -24.94 21.96
CA THR A 518 -13.09 -24.17 20.71
C THR A 518 -11.69 -23.64 20.40
N GLY A 519 -10.91 -23.29 21.43
CA GLY A 519 -9.55 -22.83 21.23
C GLY A 519 -8.61 -23.86 20.61
N MET A 520 -8.81 -25.16 20.86
CA MET A 520 -8.04 -26.21 20.19
C MET A 520 -8.34 -26.24 18.68
N SER A 521 -9.62 -26.11 18.31
CA SER A 521 -10.05 -26.02 16.91
C SER A 521 -9.46 -24.77 16.22
N LEU A 522 -9.40 -23.63 16.93
CA LEU A 522 -8.79 -22.41 16.42
C LEU A 522 -7.26 -22.52 16.26
N PHE A 523 -6.58 -23.19 17.19
CA PHE A 523 -5.15 -23.47 17.06
C PHE A 523 -4.83 -24.35 15.83
N GLU A 524 -5.65 -25.38 15.60
CA GLU A 524 -5.55 -26.22 14.39
C GLU A 524 -5.74 -25.38 13.12
N ALA A 525 -6.80 -24.57 13.07
CA ALA A 525 -7.09 -23.68 11.94
C ALA A 525 -5.93 -22.71 11.70
N THR A 526 -5.45 -22.01 12.73
CA THR A 526 -4.33 -21.06 12.65
C THR A 526 -3.08 -21.73 12.08
N THR A 527 -2.73 -22.92 12.57
CA THR A 527 -1.52 -23.61 12.10
C THR A 527 -1.66 -24.04 10.64
N VAL A 528 -2.85 -24.48 10.23
CA VAL A 528 -3.14 -24.85 8.84
C VAL A 528 -3.11 -23.63 7.92
N THR A 529 -3.71 -22.51 8.33
CA THR A 529 -3.73 -21.24 7.59
C THR A 529 -2.32 -20.66 7.46
N ALA A 530 -1.55 -20.59 8.56
CA ALA A 530 -0.16 -20.15 8.55
C ALA A 530 0.71 -21.02 7.64
N ALA A 531 0.60 -22.35 7.75
CA ALA A 531 1.32 -23.26 6.86
C ALA A 531 0.87 -23.13 5.40
N GLY A 532 -0.41 -22.90 5.13
CA GLY A 532 -0.93 -22.69 3.78
C GLY A 532 -0.39 -21.41 3.14
N LEU A 533 -0.29 -20.32 3.92
CA LEU A 533 0.27 -19.06 3.45
C LEU A 533 1.77 -19.15 3.13
N THR A 534 2.51 -20.11 3.69
CA THR A 534 3.91 -20.32 3.28
C THR A 534 4.08 -20.68 1.80
N CYS A 535 3.03 -21.20 1.14
CA CYS A 535 3.06 -21.42 -0.31
C CYS A 535 3.21 -20.11 -1.10
N ALA A 536 2.79 -18.97 -0.53
CA ALA A 536 2.92 -17.67 -1.18
C ALA A 536 4.38 -17.22 -1.32
N TYR A 537 5.33 -17.79 -0.56
CA TYR A 537 6.76 -17.58 -0.77
C TYR A 537 7.30 -18.15 -2.10
N GLN A 538 6.49 -18.93 -2.82
CA GLN A 538 6.87 -19.40 -4.17
C GLN A 538 6.55 -18.37 -5.26
N ILE A 539 5.85 -17.28 -4.92
CA ILE A 539 5.55 -16.22 -5.88
C ILE A 539 6.85 -15.41 -6.10
N PRO A 540 7.36 -15.31 -7.34
CA PRO A 540 8.64 -14.66 -7.63
C PRO A 540 8.50 -13.12 -7.66
N ILE A 541 7.99 -12.54 -6.58
CA ILE A 541 7.80 -11.10 -6.40
C ILE A 541 8.33 -10.74 -5.01
N GLU A 542 9.43 -10.00 -4.94
CA GLU A 542 10.15 -9.74 -3.70
C GLU A 542 9.27 -9.05 -2.64
N ALA A 543 8.43 -8.09 -3.06
CA ALA A 543 7.50 -7.39 -2.17
C ALA A 543 6.45 -8.29 -1.47
N ILE A 544 6.19 -9.50 -1.96
CA ILE A 544 5.21 -10.42 -1.37
C ILE A 544 5.77 -11.16 -0.16
N HIS A 545 7.07 -11.47 -0.14
CA HIS A 545 7.69 -12.22 0.94
C HIS A 545 7.55 -11.54 2.32
N PRO A 546 7.95 -10.27 2.51
CA PRO A 546 7.81 -9.61 3.81
C PRO A 546 6.34 -9.42 4.20
N PHE A 547 5.46 -9.15 3.23
CA PHE A 547 4.02 -9.06 3.45
C PHE A 547 3.42 -10.36 4.01
N VAL A 548 3.71 -11.50 3.39
CA VAL A 548 3.24 -12.81 3.83
C VAL A 548 3.80 -13.16 5.21
N THR A 549 5.07 -12.83 5.46
CA THR A 549 5.72 -13.06 6.76
C THR A 549 4.97 -12.32 7.87
N VAL A 550 4.68 -11.04 7.67
CA VAL A 550 3.96 -10.20 8.63
C VAL A 550 2.54 -10.73 8.87
N ILE A 551 1.81 -11.13 7.83
CA ILE A 551 0.48 -11.75 7.99
C ILE A 551 0.57 -13.04 8.82
N ILE A 552 1.50 -13.94 8.53
CA ILE A 552 1.64 -15.21 9.27
C ILE A 552 1.89 -14.95 10.76
N VAL A 553 2.81 -14.03 11.08
CA VAL A 553 3.10 -13.63 12.46
C VAL A 553 1.84 -13.06 13.12
N LEU A 554 1.15 -12.15 12.45
CA LEU A 554 -0.01 -11.47 13.02
C LEU A 554 -1.24 -12.37 13.13
N LEU A 555 -1.38 -13.41 12.30
CA LEU A 555 -2.38 -14.46 12.48
C LEU A 555 -2.14 -15.25 13.76
N ILE A 556 -0.88 -15.56 14.07
CA ILE A 556 -0.51 -16.23 15.33
C ILE A 556 -0.79 -15.29 16.50
N VAL A 557 -0.44 -14.01 16.39
CA VAL A 557 -0.75 -12.99 17.42
C VAL A 557 -2.27 -12.85 17.61
N ALA A 558 -3.07 -12.90 16.55
CA ALA A 558 -4.52 -12.85 16.60
C ALA A 558 -5.12 -14.05 17.34
N ALA A 559 -4.64 -15.26 17.04
CA ALA A 559 -5.06 -16.46 17.73
C ALA A 559 -4.67 -16.41 19.23
N LEU A 560 -3.44 -15.97 19.54
CA LEU A 560 -2.98 -15.83 20.93
C LEU A 560 -3.78 -14.77 21.69
N SER A 561 -4.08 -13.63 21.07
CA SER A 561 -4.87 -12.57 21.71
C SER A 561 -6.31 -13.03 21.96
N ALA A 562 -6.95 -13.71 21.01
CA ALA A 562 -8.29 -14.27 21.23
C ALA A 562 -8.31 -15.38 22.32
N LEU A 563 -7.25 -16.20 22.42
CA LEU A 563 -7.15 -17.28 23.41
C LEU A 563 -6.70 -16.83 24.80
N LEU A 564 -6.03 -15.69 24.91
CA LEU A 564 -5.44 -15.22 26.17
C LEU A 564 -6.05 -13.90 26.65
N LEU A 565 -6.12 -12.88 25.80
CA LEU A 565 -6.63 -11.57 26.17
C LEU A 565 -8.15 -11.56 26.36
N LEU A 566 -8.91 -12.14 25.42
CA LEU A 566 -10.37 -12.20 25.51
C LEU A 566 -10.88 -12.88 26.80
N PRO A 567 -10.41 -14.09 27.18
CA PRO A 567 -10.84 -14.69 28.43
C PRO A 567 -10.36 -13.95 29.68
N ALA A 568 -9.21 -13.25 29.63
CA ALA A 568 -8.78 -12.40 30.73
C ALA A 568 -9.75 -11.22 30.95
N ILE A 569 -10.19 -10.58 29.86
CA ILE A 569 -11.18 -9.50 29.89
C ILE A 569 -12.51 -10.02 30.46
N TYR A 570 -13.00 -11.14 29.94
CA TYR A 570 -14.23 -11.76 30.43
C TYR A 570 -14.13 -12.15 31.90
N ALA A 571 -13.03 -12.76 32.32
CA ALA A 571 -12.80 -13.12 33.72
C ALA A 571 -12.74 -11.90 34.64
N LEU A 572 -12.12 -10.80 34.20
CA LEU A 572 -12.07 -9.55 34.97
C LEU A 572 -13.47 -8.96 35.17
N LEU A 573 -14.29 -8.93 34.12
CA LEU A 573 -15.67 -8.41 34.17
C LEU A 573 -16.54 -9.26 35.10
N ILE A 574 -16.50 -10.59 34.97
CA ILE A 574 -17.25 -11.51 35.83
C ILE A 574 -16.82 -11.35 37.30
N LYS A 575 -15.51 -11.28 37.59
CA LYS A 575 -14.99 -11.06 38.95
C LYS A 575 -15.40 -9.70 39.54
N SER A 576 -15.71 -8.73 38.68
CA SER A 576 -16.16 -7.38 39.08
C SER A 576 -17.68 -7.29 39.16
N ASN A 577 -18.40 -8.43 39.16
CA ASN A 577 -19.87 -8.52 39.13
C ASN A 577 -20.53 -7.85 37.92
N ILE A 578 -19.82 -7.77 36.80
CA ILE A 578 -20.39 -7.25 35.56
C ILE A 578 -20.70 -8.41 34.62
N GLY A 579 -21.99 -8.63 34.35
CA GLY A 579 -22.46 -9.67 33.44
C GLY A 579 -21.97 -9.49 32.00
N LEU A 580 -21.65 -10.59 31.32
CA LEU A 580 -21.18 -10.61 29.93
C LEU A 580 -22.32 -10.59 28.91
N THR A 581 -23.48 -11.12 29.27
CA THR A 581 -24.66 -11.17 28.41
C THR A 581 -25.76 -10.32 29.04
N GLY A 582 -26.19 -9.29 28.31
CA GLY A 582 -27.32 -8.46 28.71
C GLY A 582 -28.61 -9.28 28.68
N GLY A 583 -29.11 -9.67 29.85
CA GLY A 583 -30.40 -10.32 29.99
C GLY A 583 -30.96 -10.10 31.39
N VAL A 584 -32.25 -9.80 31.49
CA VAL A 584 -32.97 -9.70 32.77
C VAL A 584 -32.81 -11.00 33.59
N GLU A 585 -32.65 -12.15 32.92
CA GLU A 585 -32.39 -13.45 33.55
C GLU A 585 -31.07 -13.51 34.34
N THR A 586 -30.00 -12.88 33.87
CA THR A 586 -28.71 -12.85 34.60
C THR A 586 -28.77 -11.89 35.78
N MET A 587 -29.51 -10.77 35.70
CA MET A 587 -29.79 -9.94 36.87
C MET A 587 -30.63 -10.68 37.92
N VAL A 588 -31.68 -11.40 37.51
CA VAL A 588 -32.54 -12.18 38.42
C VAL A 588 -31.79 -13.35 39.07
N LYS A 589 -30.90 -14.03 38.33
CA LYS A 589 -30.02 -15.07 38.87
C LYS A 589 -28.95 -14.51 39.81
N THR A 590 -28.37 -13.36 39.50
CA THR A 590 -27.31 -12.72 40.32
C THR A 590 -27.90 -12.08 41.59
N ALA A 591 -29.16 -11.62 41.54
CA ALA A 591 -29.89 -11.05 42.69
C ALA A 591 -30.51 -12.11 43.63
N GLY A 592 -30.32 -13.41 43.38
CA GLY A 592 -30.83 -14.47 44.26
C GLY A 592 -32.37 -14.63 44.26
N LEU A 593 -33.08 -13.99 43.32
CA LEU A 593 -34.54 -14.01 43.24
C LEU A 593 -35.05 -15.26 42.50
N ARG A 594 -34.77 -16.46 43.04
CA ARG A 594 -35.30 -17.73 42.51
C ARG A 594 -36.83 -17.85 42.59
N ARG A 595 -37.50 -17.02 43.41
CA ARG A 595 -38.95 -17.16 43.68
C ARG A 595 -39.88 -16.54 42.65
N ALA A 596 -39.38 -15.77 41.68
CA ALA A 596 -40.25 -15.08 40.72
C ALA A 596 -40.65 -15.94 39.50
N ILE A 597 -39.89 -17.00 39.18
CA ILE A 597 -40.13 -17.81 37.97
C ILE A 597 -41.04 -19.02 38.26
N ALA A 598 -41.13 -19.46 39.51
CA ALA A 598 -41.94 -20.63 39.89
C ALA A 598 -43.47 -20.36 39.95
N ARG A 599 -43.95 -19.20 39.49
CA ARG A 599 -45.38 -18.83 39.52
C ARG A 599 -46.08 -18.81 38.16
N ASP A 600 -45.33 -18.91 37.06
CA ASP A 600 -45.90 -18.93 35.70
C ASP A 600 -45.87 -20.32 35.04
N GLU A 601 -45.38 -21.36 35.73
CA GLU A 601 -45.40 -22.76 35.26
C GLU A 601 -46.21 -23.70 36.17
N ALA A 602 -47.18 -23.17 36.94
CA ALA A 602 -48.10 -23.96 37.75
C ALA A 602 -49.52 -24.00 37.15
#